data_AF-A0A1C5WBX4-F1
#
_entry.id   AF-A0A1C5WBX4-F1
#
_cell.length_a   1.000
_cell.length_b   1.000
_cell.length_c   1.000
_cell.angle_alpha   90.00
_cell.angle_beta   90.00
_cell.angle_gamma   90.00
#
_symmetry.space_group_name_H-M   'P 1'
#
loop_
_entity.id
_entity.type
_entity.pdbx_description
1 polymer ?
#
loop_
_entity_poly.entity_id
_entity_poly.type
_entity_poly.pdbx_seq_one_letter_code
_entity_poly.pdbx_strand_id
1 'polypeptide(L)'
;MTKEFLLQCEKKIEEAYKCAAINQGDKVNDIVGEVCRDILLKISDSVTPVSEGTLPYIVASLRVLANALSKELDPLDKEISKAVQWRMTTECGFKKQVERI
;
A
#
# COMPACT_ATOMS: atom_id res chain seq x y z
N MET A 1 6.73 -3.74 -14.20
CA MET A 1 5.31 -4.00 -13.85
C MET A 1 4.48 -3.98 -15.14
N THR A 2 3.52 -4.89 -15.32
CA THR A 2 2.76 -4.99 -16.58
C THR A 2 1.50 -4.12 -16.54
N LYS A 3 1.04 -3.64 -17.70
CA LYS A 3 -0.23 -2.89 -17.81
C LYS A 3 -1.43 -3.70 -17.31
N GLU A 4 -1.44 -5.00 -17.62
CA GLU A 4 -2.51 -5.91 -17.19
C GLU A 4 -2.60 -5.99 -15.65
N PHE A 5 -1.48 -6.06 -14.95
CA PHE A 5 -1.45 -6.08 -13.49
C PHE A 5 -2.01 -4.78 -12.89
N LEU A 6 -1.61 -3.63 -13.45
CA LEU A 6 -2.11 -2.33 -13.01
C LEU A 6 -3.63 -2.21 -13.22
N LEU A 7 -4.14 -2.67 -14.37
CA LEU A 7 -5.57 -2.68 -14.65
C LEU A 7 -6.38 -3.54 -13.66
N GLN A 8 -5.82 -4.67 -13.21
CA GLN A 8 -6.46 -5.48 -12.18
C GLN A 8 -6.47 -4.77 -10.82
N CYS A 9 -5.39 -4.05 -10.47
CA CYS A 9 -5.36 -3.23 -9.26
C CYS A 9 -6.41 -2.11 -9.31
N GLU A 10 -6.53 -1.42 -10.45
CA GLU A 10 -7.52 -0.35 -10.67
C GLU A 10 -8.95 -0.87 -10.49
N LYS A 11 -9.28 -2.05 -11.05
CA LYS A 11 -10.60 -2.68 -10.87
C LYS A 11 -10.92 -2.99 -9.41
N LYS A 12 -9.95 -3.52 -8.65
CA LYS A 12 -10.11 -3.76 -7.21
C LYS A 12 -10.31 -2.46 -6.44
N ILE A 13 -9.56 -1.41 -6.77
CA ILE A 13 -9.73 -0.08 -6.16
C ILE A 13 -11.13 0.50 -6.48
N GLU A 14 -11.60 0.37 -7.71
CA GLU A 14 -12.97 0.79 -8.09
C GLU A 14 -14.04 0.04 -7.26
N GLU A 15 -13.85 -1.25 -7.02
CA GLU A 15 -14.72 -2.05 -6.16
C GLU A 15 -14.67 -1.58 -4.69
N ALA A 16 -13.48 -1.23 -4.19
CA ALA A 16 -13.33 -0.62 -2.87
C ALA A 16 -14.11 0.71 -2.77
N TYR A 17 -14.07 1.59 -3.79
CA TYR A 17 -14.88 2.81 -3.81
C TYR A 17 -16.39 2.51 -3.79
N LYS A 18 -16.85 1.49 -4.54
CA LYS A 18 -18.25 1.04 -4.50
C LYS A 18 -18.65 0.57 -3.11
N CYS A 19 -17.79 -0.21 -2.43
CA CYS A 19 -18.02 -0.63 -1.05
C CYS A 19 -18.05 0.54 -0.06
N ALA A 20 -17.18 1.54 -0.25
CA ALA A 20 -17.16 2.74 0.59
C ALA A 20 -18.48 3.53 0.46
N ALA A 21 -18.99 3.67 -0.76
CA ALA A 21 -20.25 4.38 -1.03
C ALA A 21 -21.49 3.77 -0.35
N ILE A 22 -21.43 2.48 0.00
CA ILE A 22 -22.51 1.76 0.70
C ILE A 22 -22.15 1.42 2.16
N ASN A 23 -21.20 2.13 2.76
CA ASN A 23 -20.75 1.98 4.16
C ASN A 23 -20.22 0.58 4.53
N GLN A 24 -19.65 -0.17 3.58
CA GLN A 24 -19.03 -1.48 3.83
C GLN A 24 -17.53 -1.36 4.14
N GLY A 25 -17.18 -0.61 5.20
CA GLY A 25 -15.79 -0.25 5.53
C GLY A 25 -14.85 -1.45 5.73
N ASP A 26 -15.32 -2.57 6.27
CA ASP A 26 -14.51 -3.78 6.43
C ASP A 26 -14.06 -4.37 5.10
N LYS A 27 -14.97 -4.41 4.11
CA LYS A 27 -14.62 -4.87 2.74
C LYS A 27 -13.67 -3.92 2.03
N VAL A 28 -13.82 -2.61 2.23
CA VAL A 28 -12.87 -1.62 1.69
C VAL A 28 -11.46 -1.94 2.18
N ASN A 29 -11.32 -2.19 3.48
CA ASN A 29 -10.04 -2.52 4.09
C ASN A 29 -9.43 -3.81 3.54
N ASP A 30 -10.24 -4.85 3.37
CA ASP A 30 -9.77 -6.14 2.84
C ASP A 30 -9.24 -5.99 1.41
N ILE A 31 -10.00 -5.33 0.54
CA ILE A 31 -9.67 -5.12 -0.87
C ILE A 31 -8.39 -4.27 -1.01
N VAL A 32 -8.32 -3.15 -0.28
CA VAL A 32 -7.16 -2.25 -0.31
C VAL A 32 -5.92 -2.97 0.24
N GLY A 33 -6.07 -3.74 1.32
CA GLY A 33 -4.99 -4.54 1.88
C GLY A 33 -4.45 -5.58 0.89
N GLU A 34 -5.32 -6.21 0.10
CA GLU A 34 -4.93 -7.14 -0.96
C GLU A 34 -4.14 -6.45 -2.08
N VAL A 35 -4.62 -5.32 -2.59
CA VAL A 35 -3.93 -4.54 -3.63
C VAL A 35 -2.53 -4.12 -3.17
N CYS A 36 -2.38 -3.68 -1.91
CA CYS A 36 -1.07 -3.32 -1.37
C CYS A 36 -0.11 -4.51 -1.29
N ARG A 37 -0.59 -5.70 -0.89
CA ARG A 37 0.22 -6.92 -0.86
C ARG A 37 0.65 -7.34 -2.26
N ASP A 38 -0.27 -7.31 -3.23
CA ASP A 38 0.01 -7.67 -4.62
C ASP A 38 1.10 -6.77 -5.23
N ILE A 39 1.00 -5.45 -5.01
CA ILE A 39 2.00 -4.48 -5.50
C ILE A 39 3.35 -4.74 -4.83
N LEU A 40 3.38 -4.95 -3.51
CA LEU A 40 4.61 -5.21 -2.78
C LEU A 40 5.31 -6.48 -3.27
N LEU A 41 4.56 -7.57 -3.46
CA LEU A 41 5.07 -8.81 -4.01
C LEU A 41 5.62 -8.60 -5.41
N LYS A 42 4.88 -7.88 -6.27
CA LYS A 42 5.32 -7.62 -7.65
C LYS A 42 6.59 -6.78 -7.73
N ILE A 43 6.75 -5.80 -6.84
CA ILE A 43 7.98 -5.01 -6.73
C ILE A 43 9.11 -5.89 -6.21
N SER A 44 8.87 -6.65 -5.14
CA SER A 44 9.86 -7.54 -4.54
C SER A 44 10.38 -8.54 -5.58
N ASP A 45 9.49 -9.22 -6.31
CA ASP A 45 9.82 -10.14 -7.40
C ASP A 45 10.72 -9.52 -8.46
N SER A 46 10.53 -8.24 -8.77
CA SER A 46 11.31 -7.53 -9.79
C SER A 46 12.71 -7.14 -9.34
N VAL A 47 12.99 -7.20 -8.03
CA VAL A 47 14.30 -6.88 -7.45
C VAL A 47 14.90 -8.06 -6.69
N THR A 48 14.30 -9.26 -6.84
CA THR A 48 14.82 -10.51 -6.26
C THR A 48 16.15 -10.90 -6.91
N PRO A 49 17.15 -11.35 -6.13
CA PRO A 49 17.10 -11.58 -4.68
C PRO A 49 17.15 -10.28 -3.86
N VAL A 50 16.12 -10.08 -3.03
CA VAL A 50 16.11 -9.05 -1.99
C VAL A 50 16.67 -9.72 -0.73
N SER A 51 17.85 -9.27 -0.29
CA SER A 51 18.37 -9.71 1.00
C SER A 51 17.48 -9.20 2.15
N GLU A 52 17.45 -9.91 3.28
CA GLU A 52 16.78 -9.41 4.50
C GLU A 52 17.29 -8.01 4.92
N GLY A 53 18.54 -7.67 4.57
CA GLY A 53 19.11 -6.34 4.79
C GLY A 53 18.59 -5.27 3.84
N THR A 54 18.14 -5.61 2.63
CA THR A 54 17.67 -4.65 1.61
C THR A 54 16.17 -4.35 1.71
N LEU A 55 15.39 -5.31 2.20
CA LEU A 55 13.93 -5.22 2.33
C LEU A 55 13.47 -3.98 3.14
N PRO A 56 14.10 -3.61 4.28
CA PRO A 56 13.72 -2.42 5.03
C PRO A 56 13.85 -1.12 4.23
N TYR A 57 14.87 -1.00 3.38
CA TYR A 57 15.11 0.19 2.56
C TYR A 57 14.10 0.32 1.42
N ILE A 58 13.67 -0.80 0.83
CA ILE A 58 12.61 -0.81 -0.19
C ILE A 58 11.32 -0.32 0.43
N VAL A 59 10.94 -0.84 1.60
CA VAL A 59 9.69 -0.41 2.23
C VAL A 59 9.77 1.03 2.76
N ALA A 60 10.91 1.47 3.28
CA ALA A 60 11.11 2.87 3.64
C ALA A 60 10.91 3.80 2.43
N SER A 61 11.47 3.44 1.27
CA SER A 61 11.32 4.20 0.02
C SER A 61 9.86 4.23 -0.46
N LEU A 62 9.17 3.09 -0.41
CA LEU A 62 7.74 3.02 -0.76
C LEU A 62 6.87 3.85 0.18
N ARG A 63 7.20 3.89 1.49
CA ARG A 63 6.49 4.73 2.46
C ARG A 63 6.71 6.23 2.19
N VAL A 64 7.93 6.64 1.84
CA VAL A 64 8.22 8.03 1.45
C VAL A 64 7.44 8.40 0.19
N LEU A 65 7.41 7.52 -0.82
CA LEU A 65 6.66 7.72 -2.05
C LEU A 65 5.15 7.85 -1.76
N ALA A 66 4.59 6.94 -0.96
CA ALA A 66 3.19 6.98 -0.57
C ALA A 66 2.83 8.27 0.20
N ASN A 67 3.71 8.74 1.09
CA ASN A 67 3.56 10.02 1.80
C ASN A 67 3.56 11.23 0.86
N ALA A 68 4.44 11.22 -0.16
CA ALA A 68 4.51 12.30 -1.14
C ALA A 68 3.24 12.34 -1.98
N LEU A 69 2.78 11.19 -2.48
CA LEU A 69 1.55 11.06 -3.24
C LEU A 69 0.34 11.49 -2.40
N SER A 70 0.26 11.08 -1.14
CA SER A 70 -0.80 11.48 -0.20
C SER A 70 -1.00 12.99 -0.09
N LYS A 71 0.04 13.81 -0.30
CA LYS A 71 -0.08 15.27 -0.23
C LYS A 71 -0.82 15.86 -1.45
N GLU A 72 -0.64 15.23 -2.60
CA GLU A 72 -1.25 15.58 -3.90
C GLU A 72 -2.68 15.05 -4.04
N LEU A 73 -3.06 14.08 -3.19
CA LEU A 73 -4.37 13.44 -3.21
C LEU A 73 -5.49 14.36 -2.71
N ASP A 74 -6.68 14.14 -3.27
CA ASP A 74 -7.92 14.78 -2.82
C ASP A 74 -8.27 14.33 -1.39
N PRO A 75 -9.23 14.98 -0.70
CA PRO A 75 -9.52 14.69 0.70
C PRO A 75 -9.89 13.23 0.98
N LEU A 76 -10.58 12.57 0.04
CA LEU A 76 -11.00 11.17 0.18
C LEU A 76 -9.82 10.22 0.00
N ASP A 77 -8.99 10.50 -1.00
CA ASP A 77 -7.77 9.74 -1.27
C ASP A 77 -6.72 9.89 -0.15
N LYS A 78 -6.70 11.03 0.56
CA LYS A 78 -5.90 11.24 1.77
C LYS A 78 -6.32 10.32 2.92
N GLU A 79 -7.62 10.15 3.15
CA GLU A 79 -8.15 9.23 4.18
C GLU A 79 -7.74 7.79 3.85
N ILE A 80 -7.90 7.37 2.60
CA ILE A 80 -7.51 6.04 2.11
C ILE A 80 -5.99 5.83 2.25
N SER A 81 -5.20 6.82 1.86
CA SER A 81 -3.73 6.76 1.96
C SER A 81 -3.24 6.64 3.41
N LYS A 82 -3.86 7.36 4.36
CA LYS A 82 -3.55 7.21 5.80
C LYS A 82 -3.90 5.82 6.32
N ALA A 83 -5.05 5.27 5.92
CA ALA A 83 -5.46 3.92 6.31
C ALA A 83 -4.47 2.86 5.80
N VAL A 84 -4.02 2.99 4.55
CA VAL A 84 -2.99 2.13 3.94
C VAL A 84 -1.68 2.19 4.74
N GLN A 85 -1.18 3.40 5.03
CA GLN A 85 0.06 3.55 5.79
C GLN A 85 -0.03 2.93 7.18
N TRP A 86 -1.14 3.16 7.88
CA TRP A 86 -1.36 2.61 9.21
C TRP A 86 -1.32 1.07 9.20
N ARG A 87 -1.92 0.42 8.19
CA ARG A 87 -1.87 -1.05 8.05
C ARG A 87 -0.46 -1.55 7.71
N MET A 88 0.26 -0.86 6.82
CA MET A 88 1.66 -1.18 6.55
C MET A 88 2.51 -1.09 7.83
N THR A 89 2.25 -0.12 8.73
CA THR A 89 2.95 -0.04 10.02
C THR A 89 2.56 -1.15 11.01
N THR A 90 1.27 -1.50 11.09
CA THR A 90 0.71 -2.25 12.23
C THR A 90 0.55 -3.75 11.93
N GLU A 91 0.19 -4.11 10.70
CA GLU A 91 -0.16 -5.49 10.32
C GLU A 91 1.00 -6.21 9.60
N CYS A 92 1.89 -5.46 8.93
CA CYS A 92 3.09 -6.03 8.28
C CYS A 92 4.35 -6.05 9.18
N GLY A 93 4.20 -5.86 10.50
CA GLY A 93 5.35 -5.97 11.42
C GLY A 93 6.36 -4.82 11.36
N PHE A 94 5.99 -3.65 10.83
CA PHE A 94 6.83 -2.44 10.83
C PHE A 94 6.84 -1.75 12.19
N LYS A 95 7.24 -2.46 13.26
CA LYS A 95 7.64 -1.80 14.50
C LYS A 95 8.83 -0.91 14.22
N LYS A 96 8.71 0.36 14.59
CA LYS A 96 9.76 1.39 14.64
C LYS A 96 11.15 0.78 14.97
N GLN A 97 11.97 0.53 13.96
CA GLN A 97 13.43 0.44 14.10
C GLN A 97 14.11 1.71 13.57
N VAL A 98 13.41 2.86 13.60
CA VAL A 98 13.91 4.13 13.03
C VAL A 98 14.01 5.25 14.08
N GLU A 99 14.11 4.90 15.37
CA GLU A 99 14.45 5.85 16.45
C GLU A 99 15.84 5.57 17.06
N ARG A 100 16.76 5.03 16.25
CA ARG A 100 18.19 4.99 16.59
C ARG A 100 19.03 5.32 15.36
N ILE A 101 19.10 6.61 15.04
CA ILE A 101 20.29 7.24 14.47
C ILE A 101 20.55 8.48 15.32
#